data_AF-A0A7V7YDM4-F1
#
_entry.id   AF-A0A7V7YDM4-F1
#
_cell.length_a   1.000
_cell.length_b   1.000
_cell.length_c   1.000
_cell.angle_alpha   90.00
_cell.angle_beta   90.00
_cell.angle_gamma   90.00
#
_symmetry.space_group_name_H-M   'P 1'
#
loop_
_entity.id
_entity.type
_entity.pdbx_description
1 polymer ?
#
loop_
_entity_poly.entity_id
_entity_poly.type
_entity_poly.pdbx_seq_one_letter_code
_entity_poly.pdbx_strand_id
1 'polypeptide(L)'
;MEPLNHFENATKVRQIRTPKYLKHIVFSTHNGQCLYCACALQSKLWGTVQLIPRSMGGMKSSDNLAPACRSCIAKHANSDVIGVLRSNPALPKSHIDKVLALRSSVLTNSSNHLTQLSKTTPVAAVRDQINLRGQQERAVVFVHHGASVLMCLCKKSGSTQRVAELAVLFRMLKGVVVAEKTSTGMIVFSLDHTQFNRVVWALIENNVLLREVSSHVSVPCNDPANWRTYWNRTYINPQDNARRRGRGERPAPNPVKRAYSAKPGAVRARRHYRKRCIAERERKLQTARDIDLKYLAGLSINLEQRNEIVMSALKDFLKEQGPLSGP
;
A
#
# COMPACT_ATOMS: atom_id res chain seq x y z
N MET A 1 -19.80 -13.03 -19.44
CA MET A 1 -19.29 -12.14 -18.38
C MET A 1 -19.46 -12.86 -17.05
N GLU A 2 -18.43 -13.57 -16.58
CA GLU A 2 -18.51 -14.26 -15.28
C GLU A 2 -18.19 -13.29 -14.14
N PRO A 3 -18.99 -13.27 -13.06
CA PRO A 3 -18.70 -12.47 -11.89
C PRO A 3 -17.45 -13.03 -11.18
N LEU A 4 -16.51 -12.14 -10.82
CA LEU A 4 -15.30 -12.44 -10.05
C LEU A 4 -15.65 -12.77 -8.57
N ASN A 5 -16.41 -13.83 -8.33
CA ASN A 5 -16.90 -14.26 -7.01
C ASN A 5 -16.03 -15.36 -6.37
N HIS A 6 -14.70 -15.25 -6.46
CA HIS A 6 -13.78 -16.21 -5.81
C HIS A 6 -12.85 -15.54 -4.79
N PHE A 7 -13.42 -14.68 -3.94
CA PHE A 7 -12.71 -14.12 -2.78
C PHE A 7 -13.19 -14.72 -1.44
N GLU A 8 -13.88 -15.85 -1.41
CA GLU A 8 -14.24 -16.52 -0.16
C GLU A 8 -13.13 -17.46 0.30
N ASN A 9 -12.21 -16.90 1.07
CA ASN A 9 -11.54 -17.64 2.14
C ASN A 9 -11.23 -16.61 3.22
N ALA A 10 -12.07 -16.58 4.24
CA ALA A 10 -12.00 -15.67 5.37
C ALA A 10 -10.82 -16.05 6.28
N THR A 11 -9.60 -15.72 5.87
CA THR A 11 -8.46 -15.68 6.80
C THR A 11 -8.83 -14.76 7.97
N LYS A 12 -8.83 -15.30 9.20
CA LYS A 12 -9.11 -14.54 10.43
C LYS A 12 -8.31 -13.23 10.43
N VAL A 13 -8.99 -12.11 10.21
CA VAL A 13 -8.37 -10.78 10.27
C VAL A 13 -7.92 -10.55 11.71
N ARG A 14 -6.61 -10.54 11.94
CA ARG A 14 -6.04 -10.37 13.29
C ARG A 14 -6.27 -8.92 13.73
N GLN A 15 -7.01 -8.75 14.83
CA GLN A 15 -7.31 -7.43 15.40
C GLN A 15 -6.04 -6.66 15.78
N ILE A 16 -6.07 -5.34 15.62
CA ILE A 16 -5.00 -4.46 16.05
C ILE A 16 -4.87 -4.53 17.57
N ARG A 17 -3.67 -4.86 18.05
CA ARG A 17 -3.33 -4.82 19.48
C ARG A 17 -3.15 -3.36 19.92
N THR A 18 -4.23 -2.77 20.41
CA THR A 18 -4.22 -1.41 20.98
C THR A 18 -4.11 -1.48 22.51
N PRO A 19 -3.18 -0.72 23.14
CA PRO A 19 -3.07 -0.64 24.59
C PRO A 19 -4.40 -0.25 25.26
N LYS A 20 -4.64 -0.75 26.48
CA LYS A 20 -5.91 -0.52 27.20
C LYS A 20 -6.24 0.96 27.37
N TYR A 21 -5.26 1.79 27.75
CA TYR A 21 -5.44 3.24 27.92
C TYR A 21 -5.89 3.91 26.60
N LEU A 22 -5.30 3.50 25.48
CA LEU A 22 -5.61 4.07 24.17
C LEU A 22 -6.97 3.60 23.64
N LYS A 23 -7.42 2.39 24.01
CA LYS A 23 -8.77 1.92 23.68
C LYS A 23 -9.85 2.83 24.26
N HIS A 24 -9.69 3.28 25.51
CA HIS A 24 -10.64 4.20 26.13
C HIS A 24 -10.74 5.51 25.36
N ILE A 25 -9.60 6.11 25.02
CA ILE A 25 -9.53 7.35 24.23
C ILE A 25 -10.22 7.17 22.86
N VAL A 26 -9.87 6.10 22.14
CA VAL A 26 -10.46 5.80 20.83
C VAL A 26 -11.98 5.62 20.93
N PHE A 27 -12.46 4.94 21.97
CA PHE A 27 -13.89 4.76 22.23
C PHE A 27 -14.58 6.10 22.50
N SER A 28 -14.03 6.93 23.40
CA SER A 28 -14.63 8.22 23.77
C SER A 28 -14.64 9.21 22.60
N THR A 29 -13.56 9.32 21.82
CA THR A 29 -13.47 10.21 20.64
C THR A 29 -14.55 9.90 19.60
N HIS A 30 -14.97 8.64 19.52
CA HIS A 30 -15.98 8.16 18.58
C HIS A 30 -17.35 7.93 19.24
N ASN A 31 -17.57 8.50 20.44
CA ASN A 31 -18.84 8.41 21.19
C ASN A 31 -19.31 6.95 21.39
N GLY A 32 -18.38 6.01 21.49
CA GLY A 32 -18.70 4.59 21.61
C GLY A 32 -19.43 3.99 20.40
N GLN A 33 -19.37 4.62 19.22
CA GLN A 33 -20.03 4.14 18.01
C GLN A 33 -19.07 3.42 17.08
N CYS A 34 -19.57 2.40 16.38
CA CYS A 34 -18.81 1.70 15.35
C CYS A 34 -18.50 2.66 14.18
N LEU A 35 -17.24 2.70 13.76
CA LEU A 35 -16.79 3.46 12.60
C LEU A 35 -17.65 3.22 11.35
N TYR A 36 -18.00 1.96 11.07
CA TYR A 36 -18.59 1.54 9.80
C TYR A 36 -20.12 1.44 9.81
N CYS A 37 -20.73 1.14 10.96
CA CYS A 37 -22.18 0.91 11.04
C CYS A 37 -22.91 1.86 11.99
N ALA A 38 -22.19 2.78 12.65
CA ALA A 38 -22.71 3.73 13.65
C ALA A 38 -23.40 3.12 14.88
N CYS A 39 -23.57 1.79 14.95
CA CYS A 39 -24.15 1.12 16.11
C CYS A 39 -23.32 1.37 17.37
N ALA A 40 -24.01 1.54 18.50
CA ALA A 40 -23.40 1.63 19.81
C ALA A 40 -22.59 0.36 20.12
N LEU A 41 -21.38 0.54 20.63
CA LEU A 41 -20.46 -0.53 20.96
C LEU A 41 -20.58 -0.90 22.43
N GLN A 42 -20.88 -2.16 22.69
CA GLN A 42 -20.89 -2.73 24.04
C GLN A 42 -19.46 -3.08 24.48
N SER A 43 -19.16 -2.94 25.77
CA SER A 43 -17.80 -2.94 26.38
C SER A 43 -16.86 -4.13 26.05
N LYS A 44 -17.34 -5.23 25.44
CA LYS A 44 -16.55 -6.43 25.11
C LYS A 44 -16.59 -6.90 23.64
N LEU A 45 -17.44 -6.30 22.80
CA LEU A 45 -17.73 -6.79 21.43
C LEU A 45 -17.18 -5.90 20.31
N TRP A 46 -16.10 -5.15 20.60
CA TRP A 46 -15.47 -4.26 19.64
C TRP A 46 -13.94 -4.36 19.66
N GLY A 47 -13.31 -3.81 18.62
CA GLY A 47 -11.88 -3.68 18.49
C GLY A 47 -11.51 -2.40 17.74
N THR A 48 -10.21 -2.14 17.60
CA THR A 48 -9.72 -0.95 16.90
C THR A 48 -9.34 -1.29 15.46
N VAL A 49 -9.72 -0.40 14.54
CA VAL A 49 -9.33 -0.40 13.13
C VAL A 49 -8.57 0.87 12.81
N GLN A 50 -8.04 0.95 11.59
CA GLN A 50 -7.41 2.17 11.08
C GLN A 50 -8.33 2.88 10.09
N LEU A 51 -8.40 4.21 10.17
CA LEU A 51 -9.10 5.03 9.16
C LEU A 51 -8.42 4.87 7.79
N ILE A 52 -7.09 4.85 7.77
CA ILE A 52 -6.26 4.49 6.63
C ILE A 52 -5.40 3.28 7.02
N PRO A 53 -5.61 2.11 6.40
CA PRO A 53 -4.81 0.92 6.66
C PRO A 53 -3.30 1.14 6.46
N ARG A 54 -2.47 0.49 7.26
CA ARG A 54 -0.99 0.54 7.10
C ARG A 54 -0.51 0.09 5.73
N SER A 55 -1.16 -0.88 5.11
CA SER A 55 -0.85 -1.28 3.73
C SER A 55 -0.97 -0.10 2.77
N MET A 56 -1.90 0.81 3.02
CA MET A 56 -2.17 2.03 2.25
C MET A 56 -1.42 3.26 2.77
N GLY A 57 -0.37 3.07 3.57
CA GLY A 57 0.51 4.17 4.02
C GLY A 57 0.00 4.94 5.24
N GLY A 58 -1.08 4.47 5.88
CA GLY A 58 -1.58 5.06 7.11
C GLY A 58 -0.59 4.95 8.27
N MET A 59 -0.47 6.03 9.05
CA MET A 59 0.44 6.10 10.19
C MET A 59 0.00 5.21 11.37
N LYS A 60 0.98 4.84 12.20
CA LYS A 60 0.73 4.23 13.52
C LYS A 60 0.53 5.33 14.57
N SER A 61 -0.50 6.16 14.39
CA SER A 61 -0.94 7.19 15.35
C SER A 61 -2.25 6.78 16.01
N SER A 62 -2.53 7.32 17.21
CA SER A 62 -3.85 7.30 17.84
C SER A 62 -4.92 7.92 16.95
N ASP A 63 -4.58 8.95 16.19
CA ASP A 63 -5.54 9.70 15.37
C ASP A 63 -6.02 8.88 14.17
N ASN A 64 -5.22 7.89 13.76
CA ASN A 64 -5.59 6.92 12.74
C ASN A 64 -6.35 5.72 13.33
N LEU A 65 -6.70 5.70 14.61
CA LEU A 65 -7.45 4.60 15.22
C LEU A 65 -8.91 4.97 15.43
N ALA A 66 -9.79 4.04 15.11
CA ALA A 66 -11.21 4.15 15.35
C ALA A 66 -11.79 2.83 15.89
N PRO A 67 -12.87 2.85 16.66
CA PRO A 67 -13.48 1.65 17.18
C PRO A 67 -14.46 1.05 16.16
N ALA A 68 -14.53 -0.27 16.07
CA ALA A 68 -15.45 -0.98 15.21
C ALA A 68 -15.93 -2.30 15.83
N CYS A 69 -17.16 -2.71 15.52
CA CYS A 69 -17.68 -4.01 15.94
C CYS A 69 -16.96 -5.14 15.20
N ARG A 70 -16.95 -6.35 15.78
CA ARG A 70 -16.21 -7.49 15.23
C ARG A 70 -16.62 -7.87 13.80
N SER A 71 -17.91 -7.75 13.48
CA SER A 71 -18.43 -8.04 12.14
C SER A 71 -17.89 -7.07 11.09
N CYS A 72 -17.91 -5.76 11.37
CA CYS A 72 -17.34 -4.77 10.46
C CYS A 72 -15.81 -4.90 10.35
N ILE A 73 -15.10 -5.25 11.43
CA ILE A 73 -13.65 -5.52 11.37
C ILE A 73 -13.36 -6.65 10.38
N ALA A 74 -14.10 -7.76 10.47
CA ALA A 74 -13.89 -8.91 9.60
C ALA A 74 -14.08 -8.56 8.11
N LYS A 75 -15.02 -7.65 7.81
CA LYS A 75 -15.35 -7.24 6.45
C LYS A 75 -14.45 -6.13 5.89
N HIS A 76 -14.04 -5.17 6.72
CA HIS A 76 -13.56 -3.86 6.23
C HIS A 76 -12.20 -3.40 6.76
N ALA A 77 -11.56 -4.14 7.67
CA ALA A 77 -10.33 -3.66 8.32
C ALA A 77 -9.13 -3.43 7.38
N ASN A 78 -9.18 -3.97 6.16
CA ASN A 78 -8.17 -3.76 5.11
C ASN A 78 -8.65 -2.81 4.00
N SER A 79 -9.80 -2.19 4.15
CA SER A 79 -10.38 -1.25 3.19
C SER A 79 -10.23 0.17 3.70
N ASP A 80 -10.17 1.12 2.77
CA ASP A 80 -10.37 2.52 3.13
C ASP A 80 -11.84 2.72 3.52
N VAL A 81 -12.06 3.48 4.60
CA VAL A 81 -13.39 3.73 5.14
C VAL A 81 -14.33 4.41 4.13
N ILE A 82 -13.82 5.24 3.20
CA ILE A 82 -14.67 5.96 2.25
C ILE A 82 -15.46 5.02 1.32
N GLY A 83 -14.86 3.91 0.87
CA GLY A 83 -15.56 2.92 0.04
C GLY A 83 -16.72 2.27 0.79
N VAL A 84 -16.50 1.95 2.07
CA VAL A 84 -17.52 1.35 2.93
C VAL A 84 -18.66 2.32 3.21
N LEU A 85 -18.34 3.57 3.54
CA LEU A 85 -19.36 4.59 3.83
C LEU A 85 -20.23 4.89 2.60
N ARG A 86 -19.64 4.99 1.41
CA ARG A 86 -20.38 5.21 0.16
C ARG A 86 -21.33 4.07 -0.18
N SER A 87 -20.95 2.84 0.18
CA SER A 87 -21.76 1.65 -0.07
C SER A 87 -22.89 1.43 0.95
N ASN A 88 -22.96 2.22 2.02
CA ASN A 88 -23.92 2.01 3.11
C ASN A 88 -24.94 3.18 3.22
N PRO A 89 -26.09 3.09 2.54
CA PRO A 89 -27.10 4.15 2.54
C PRO A 89 -27.82 4.32 3.88
N ALA A 90 -27.73 3.36 4.79
CA ALA A 90 -28.41 3.40 6.09
C ALA A 90 -27.65 4.21 7.15
N LEU A 91 -26.46 4.72 6.84
CA LEU A 91 -25.68 5.50 7.80
C LEU A 91 -26.18 6.95 7.91
N PRO A 92 -26.28 7.49 9.15
CA PRO A 92 -26.58 8.90 9.34
C PRO A 92 -25.55 9.79 8.66
N LYS A 93 -26.01 10.82 7.92
CA LYS A 93 -25.12 11.77 7.24
C LYS A 93 -24.12 12.44 8.19
N SER A 94 -24.56 12.81 9.40
CA SER A 94 -23.69 13.38 10.44
C SER A 94 -22.54 12.45 10.85
N HIS A 95 -22.78 11.12 10.87
CA HIS A 95 -21.74 10.13 11.14
C HIS A 95 -20.76 10.03 9.97
N ILE A 96 -21.28 9.99 8.73
CA ILE A 96 -20.46 9.95 7.51
C ILE A 96 -19.54 11.18 7.48
N ASP A 97 -20.10 12.39 7.65
CA ASP A 97 -19.34 13.65 7.60
C ASP A 97 -18.25 13.69 8.68
N LYS A 98 -18.56 13.26 9.91
CA LYS A 98 -17.59 13.13 11.01
C LYS A 98 -16.44 12.20 10.62
N VAL A 99 -16.75 11.02 10.09
CA VAL A 99 -15.72 10.02 9.73
C VAL A 99 -14.88 10.50 8.54
N LEU A 100 -15.48 11.14 7.54
CA LEU A 100 -14.75 11.70 6.40
C LEU A 100 -13.83 12.84 6.83
N ALA A 101 -14.25 13.71 7.75
CA ALA A 101 -13.40 14.75 8.31
C ALA A 101 -12.19 14.16 9.06
N LEU A 102 -12.40 13.16 9.91
CA LEU A 102 -11.32 12.44 10.60
C LEU A 102 -10.36 11.78 9.61
N ARG A 103 -10.90 11.07 8.61
CA ARG A 103 -10.10 10.43 7.56
C ARG A 103 -9.26 11.46 6.80
N SER A 104 -9.83 12.59 6.40
CA SER A 104 -9.11 13.65 5.68
C SER A 104 -7.95 14.22 6.51
N SER A 105 -8.17 14.45 7.80
CA SER A 105 -7.09 14.86 8.72
C SER A 105 -5.95 13.84 8.77
N VAL A 106 -6.28 12.55 8.90
CA VAL A 106 -5.28 11.46 8.91
C VAL A 106 -4.60 11.29 7.56
N LEU A 107 -5.30 11.54 6.45
CA LEU A 107 -4.75 11.40 5.10
C LEU A 107 -3.59 12.37 4.86
N THR A 108 -3.72 13.62 5.33
CA THR A 108 -2.65 14.61 5.21
C THR A 108 -1.37 14.21 5.92
N ASN A 109 -1.49 13.41 6.99
CA ASN A 109 -0.39 12.84 7.76
C ASN A 109 -0.19 11.35 7.43
N SER A 110 -0.52 10.90 6.23
CA SER A 110 -0.23 9.54 5.77
C SER A 110 0.80 9.57 4.66
N SER A 111 1.42 8.43 4.35
CA SER A 111 2.45 8.38 3.31
C SER A 111 1.83 8.73 1.95
N ASN A 112 2.14 9.89 1.37
CA ASN A 112 1.57 10.34 0.09
C ASN A 112 2.66 10.54 -0.96
N HIS A 113 2.35 10.22 -2.22
CA HIS A 113 3.24 10.52 -3.34
C HIS A 113 3.37 12.03 -3.55
N LEU A 114 4.40 12.43 -4.28
CA LEU A 114 4.59 13.82 -4.70
C LEU A 114 3.34 14.36 -5.42
N THR A 115 3.08 15.64 -5.27
CA THR A 115 2.06 16.37 -6.04
C THR A 115 2.61 16.81 -7.40
N GLN A 116 1.83 17.44 -8.29
CA GLN A 116 2.38 18.01 -9.53
C GLN A 116 2.85 19.48 -9.39
N LEU A 117 2.58 20.10 -8.24
CA LEU A 117 2.79 21.52 -7.92
C LEU A 117 4.23 21.95 -7.61
N SER A 118 4.86 22.86 -8.36
CA SER A 118 6.26 23.35 -8.15
C SER A 118 6.74 23.46 -6.68
N LYS A 119 8.05 23.30 -6.42
CA LYS A 119 8.65 23.42 -5.08
C LYS A 119 8.42 24.78 -4.41
N THR A 120 8.16 25.80 -5.23
CA THR A 120 7.86 27.17 -4.79
C THR A 120 6.41 27.36 -4.38
N THR A 121 5.56 26.35 -4.63
CA THR A 121 4.14 26.40 -4.31
C THR A 121 3.95 26.38 -2.79
N PRO A 122 3.04 27.20 -2.24
CA PRO A 122 2.70 27.16 -0.82
C PRO A 122 2.28 25.75 -0.38
N VAL A 123 2.65 25.38 0.84
CA VAL A 123 2.31 24.08 1.45
C VAL A 123 0.80 23.87 1.51
N ALA A 124 0.01 24.94 1.63
CA ALA A 124 -1.45 24.89 1.61
C ALA A 124 -1.97 24.25 0.31
N ALA A 125 -1.52 24.70 -0.86
CA ALA A 125 -1.94 24.12 -2.13
C ALA A 125 -1.49 22.65 -2.31
N VAL A 126 -0.35 22.26 -1.72
CA VAL A 126 0.06 20.85 -1.67
C VAL A 126 -0.92 20.02 -0.83
N ARG A 127 -1.38 20.53 0.31
CA ARG A 127 -2.44 19.89 1.10
C ARG A 127 -3.75 19.81 0.32
N ASP A 128 -4.11 20.85 -0.41
CA ASP A 128 -5.34 20.87 -1.21
C ASP A 128 -5.30 19.81 -2.30
N GLN A 129 -4.16 19.61 -2.98
CA GLN A 129 -4.02 18.49 -3.93
C GLN A 129 -4.09 17.12 -3.26
N ILE A 130 -3.50 16.95 -2.07
CA ILE A 130 -3.62 15.69 -1.31
C ILE A 130 -5.08 15.44 -0.93
N ASN A 131 -5.80 16.47 -0.49
CA ASN A 131 -7.22 16.39 -0.12
C ASN A 131 -8.11 16.09 -1.35
N LEU A 132 -7.81 16.70 -2.50
CA LEU A 132 -8.51 16.45 -3.75
C LEU A 132 -8.41 14.97 -4.17
N ARG A 133 -7.19 14.42 -4.18
CA ARG A 133 -6.98 12.97 -4.37
C ARG A 133 -7.75 12.18 -3.31
N GLY A 134 -7.70 12.65 -2.07
CA GLY A 134 -8.38 12.07 -0.92
C GLY A 134 -9.89 11.88 -1.06
N GLN A 135 -10.54 12.54 -2.01
CA GLN A 135 -11.95 12.29 -2.33
C GLN A 135 -12.19 10.89 -2.92
N GLN A 136 -11.17 10.21 -3.43
CA GLN A 136 -11.28 8.84 -3.95
C GLN A 136 -10.92 7.81 -2.88
N GLU A 137 -11.44 6.57 -3.05
CA GLU A 137 -11.02 5.45 -2.21
C GLU A 137 -9.54 5.16 -2.41
N ARG A 138 -8.79 5.15 -1.29
CA ARG A 138 -7.38 4.86 -1.31
C ARG A 138 -7.15 3.38 -1.59
N ALA A 139 -6.23 3.10 -2.49
CA ALA A 139 -5.82 1.75 -2.86
C ALA A 139 -4.30 1.62 -2.87
N VAL A 140 -3.80 0.39 -3.03
CA VAL A 140 -2.39 0.09 -3.19
C VAL A 140 -2.18 -0.75 -4.43
N VAL A 141 -1.26 -0.32 -5.28
CA VAL A 141 -0.76 -1.12 -6.40
C VAL A 141 0.71 -1.44 -6.12
N PHE A 142 1.07 -2.71 -6.28
CA PHE A 142 2.45 -3.14 -6.17
C PHE A 142 3.09 -3.06 -7.55
N VAL A 143 4.23 -2.39 -7.65
CA VAL A 143 4.84 -2.03 -8.93
C VAL A 143 6.25 -2.61 -8.99
N HIS A 144 6.53 -3.39 -10.02
CA HIS A 144 7.90 -3.79 -10.35
C HIS A 144 8.33 -3.06 -11.62
N HIS A 145 9.46 -2.35 -11.55
CA HIS A 145 10.07 -1.68 -12.69
C HIS A 145 11.45 -2.32 -12.95
N GLY A 146 11.53 -3.15 -13.98
CA GLY A 146 12.75 -3.84 -14.44
C GLY A 146 12.74 -3.93 -15.96
N ALA A 147 13.27 -4.99 -16.57
CA ALA A 147 13.16 -5.18 -18.03
C ALA A 147 11.70 -5.26 -18.54
N SER A 148 10.72 -5.43 -17.66
CA SER A 148 9.28 -5.33 -17.91
C SER A 148 8.66 -4.61 -16.73
N VAL A 149 7.61 -3.83 -16.99
CA VAL A 149 6.88 -3.12 -15.96
C VAL A 149 5.68 -3.95 -15.55
N LEU A 150 5.62 -4.37 -14.28
CA LEU A 150 4.51 -5.16 -13.77
C LEU A 150 3.73 -4.38 -12.71
N MET A 151 2.40 -4.41 -12.82
CA MET A 151 1.46 -3.85 -11.86
C MET A 151 0.66 -5.00 -11.24
N CYS A 152 0.65 -5.10 -9.92
CA CYS A 152 -0.01 -6.18 -9.20
C CYS A 152 -1.10 -5.66 -8.26
N LEU A 153 -2.28 -6.26 -8.37
CA LEU A 153 -3.42 -6.09 -7.48
C LEU A 153 -3.67 -7.37 -6.69
N CYS A 154 -4.02 -7.26 -5.41
CA CYS A 154 -4.33 -8.39 -4.53
C CYS A 154 -5.32 -8.00 -3.43
N LYS A 155 -5.66 -8.93 -2.52
CA LYS A 155 -6.53 -8.65 -1.36
C LYS A 155 -6.04 -7.53 -0.42
N LYS A 156 -4.76 -7.15 -0.49
CA LYS A 156 -4.18 -6.02 0.29
C LYS A 156 -4.27 -4.68 -0.44
N SER A 157 -4.77 -4.66 -1.68
CA SER A 157 -4.80 -3.50 -2.55
C SER A 157 -5.96 -2.54 -2.28
N GLY A 158 -6.97 -2.92 -1.51
CA GLY A 158 -8.12 -2.06 -1.25
C GLY A 158 -9.39 -2.87 -1.01
N SER A 159 -10.54 -2.19 -1.02
CA SER A 159 -11.83 -2.87 -1.09
C SER A 159 -11.95 -3.70 -2.37
N THR A 160 -12.79 -4.75 -2.34
CA THR A 160 -13.06 -5.58 -3.52
C THR A 160 -13.54 -4.76 -4.70
N GLN A 161 -14.41 -3.77 -4.46
CA GLN A 161 -14.92 -2.87 -5.49
C GLN A 161 -13.80 -2.03 -6.10
N ARG A 162 -12.97 -1.38 -5.28
CA ARG A 162 -11.87 -0.54 -5.78
C ARG A 162 -10.83 -1.34 -6.55
N VAL A 163 -10.54 -2.57 -6.10
CA VAL A 163 -9.64 -3.48 -6.82
C VAL A 163 -10.24 -3.89 -8.17
N ALA A 164 -11.55 -4.16 -8.24
CA ALA A 164 -12.22 -4.48 -9.49
C ALA A 164 -12.22 -3.29 -10.47
N GLU A 165 -12.50 -2.08 -10.00
CA GLU A 165 -12.42 -0.84 -10.79
C GLU A 165 -11.02 -0.65 -11.38
N LEU A 166 -9.97 -0.74 -10.55
CA LEU A 166 -8.58 -0.63 -11.01
C LEU A 166 -8.22 -1.72 -12.02
N ALA A 167 -8.68 -2.95 -11.83
CA ALA A 167 -8.44 -4.04 -12.75
C ALA A 167 -9.13 -3.81 -14.12
N VAL A 168 -10.33 -3.22 -14.14
CA VAL A 168 -11.00 -2.82 -15.39
C VAL A 168 -10.24 -1.70 -16.07
N LEU A 169 -9.83 -0.66 -15.32
CA LEU A 169 -9.03 0.44 -15.87
C LEU A 169 -7.74 -0.07 -16.51
N PHE A 170 -7.03 -1.01 -15.88
CA PHE A 170 -5.83 -1.59 -16.47
C PHE A 170 -6.11 -2.35 -17.77
N ARG A 171 -7.22 -3.08 -17.88
CA ARG A 171 -7.57 -3.79 -19.13
C ARG A 171 -7.93 -2.85 -20.27
N MET A 172 -8.42 -1.64 -19.95
CA MET A 172 -8.75 -0.63 -20.96
C MET A 172 -7.53 0.14 -21.48
N LEU A 173 -6.38 0.04 -20.81
CA LEU A 173 -5.17 0.72 -21.26
C LEU A 173 -4.53 -0.05 -22.43
N LYS A 174 -4.33 0.65 -23.54
CA LYS A 174 -3.60 0.11 -24.70
C LYS A 174 -2.18 -0.27 -24.28
N GLY A 175 -1.74 -1.47 -24.66
CA GLY A 175 -0.41 -1.99 -24.32
C GLY A 175 -0.30 -2.59 -22.92
N VAL A 176 -1.43 -2.79 -22.22
CA VAL A 176 -1.48 -3.58 -20.99
C VAL A 176 -2.00 -4.99 -21.29
N VAL A 177 -1.27 -5.99 -20.82
CA VAL A 177 -1.67 -7.40 -20.93
C VAL A 177 -1.80 -8.01 -19.54
N VAL A 178 -2.81 -8.84 -19.32
CA VAL A 178 -2.90 -9.64 -18.09
C VAL A 178 -1.81 -10.71 -18.17
N ALA A 179 -0.76 -10.55 -17.37
CA ALA A 179 0.37 -11.45 -17.35
C ALA A 179 0.05 -12.75 -16.58
N GLU A 180 -0.65 -12.63 -15.45
CA GLU A 180 -1.01 -13.80 -14.63
C GLU A 180 -2.22 -13.51 -13.73
N LYS A 181 -3.04 -14.54 -13.52
CA LYS A 181 -3.99 -14.62 -12.40
C LYS A 181 -3.61 -15.81 -11.54
N THR A 182 -3.15 -15.54 -10.33
CA THR A 182 -2.69 -16.61 -9.42
C THR A 182 -3.86 -17.22 -8.66
N SER A 183 -3.72 -18.50 -8.30
CA SER A 183 -4.62 -19.17 -7.33
C SER A 183 -4.69 -18.46 -5.97
N THR A 184 -3.68 -17.64 -5.64
CA THR A 184 -3.66 -16.79 -4.43
C THR A 184 -4.48 -15.50 -4.55
N GLY A 185 -5.18 -15.27 -5.67
CA GLY A 185 -6.03 -14.09 -5.88
C GLY A 185 -5.26 -12.81 -6.21
N MET A 186 -4.05 -12.92 -6.75
CA MET A 186 -3.31 -11.79 -7.33
C MET A 186 -3.60 -11.68 -8.82
N ILE A 187 -3.74 -10.45 -9.30
CA ILE A 187 -3.90 -10.11 -10.71
C ILE A 187 -2.68 -9.27 -11.11
N VAL A 188 -1.90 -9.77 -12.07
CA VAL A 188 -0.68 -9.12 -12.55
C VAL A 188 -0.88 -8.63 -13.97
N PHE A 189 -0.52 -7.38 -14.20
CA PHE A 189 -0.58 -6.72 -15.49
C PHE A 189 0.83 -6.37 -15.93
N SER A 190 1.17 -6.68 -17.18
CA SER A 190 2.39 -6.21 -17.83
C SER A 190 2.08 -4.94 -18.61
N LEU A 191 2.93 -3.92 -18.47
CA LEU A 191 2.81 -2.62 -19.10
C LEU A 191 4.06 -2.33 -19.93
N ASP A 192 3.87 -1.67 -21.07
CA ASP A 192 4.96 -1.13 -21.87
C ASP A 192 5.69 0.02 -21.13
N HIS A 193 7.02 0.04 -21.22
CA HIS A 193 7.86 1.07 -20.58
C HIS A 193 7.48 2.50 -20.97
N THR A 194 7.08 2.73 -22.21
CA THR A 194 6.68 4.06 -22.71
C THR A 194 5.42 4.59 -22.02
N GLN A 195 4.54 3.71 -21.56
CA GLN A 195 3.29 4.07 -20.88
C GLN A 195 3.48 4.21 -19.36
N PHE A 196 4.59 3.71 -18.81
CA PHE A 196 4.79 3.59 -17.37
C PHE A 196 4.51 4.88 -16.59
N ASN A 197 5.22 5.96 -16.94
CA ASN A 197 5.08 7.24 -16.25
C ASN A 197 3.63 7.76 -16.31
N ARG A 198 2.97 7.65 -17.46
CA ARG A 198 1.58 8.11 -17.63
C ARG A 198 0.64 7.36 -16.69
N VAL A 199 0.74 6.02 -16.67
CA VAL A 199 -0.13 5.17 -15.85
C VAL A 199 0.11 5.40 -14.37
N VAL A 200 1.39 5.43 -13.96
CA VAL A 200 1.79 5.67 -12.57
C VAL A 200 1.23 6.99 -12.04
N TRP A 201 1.39 8.08 -12.79
CA TRP A 201 0.89 9.38 -12.35
C TRP A 201 -0.63 9.45 -12.37
N ALA A 202 -1.31 8.81 -13.34
CA ALA A 202 -2.77 8.70 -13.33
C ALA A 202 -3.28 7.93 -12.09
N LEU A 203 -2.61 6.85 -11.69
CA LEU A 203 -2.93 6.11 -10.46
C LEU A 203 -2.72 6.97 -9.22
N ILE A 204 -1.61 7.70 -9.14
CA ILE A 204 -1.31 8.62 -8.02
C ILE A 204 -2.41 9.69 -7.88
N GLU A 205 -2.84 10.30 -8.98
CA GLU A 205 -3.96 11.27 -8.96
C GLU A 205 -5.29 10.61 -8.56
N ASN A 206 -5.45 9.31 -8.82
CA ASN A 206 -6.60 8.50 -8.38
C ASN A 206 -6.47 7.94 -6.96
N ASN A 207 -5.65 8.57 -6.12
CA ASN A 207 -5.41 8.22 -4.72
C ASN A 207 -4.87 6.80 -4.52
N VAL A 208 -4.11 6.28 -5.49
CA VAL A 208 -3.44 4.99 -5.36
C VAL A 208 -2.05 5.19 -4.80
N LEU A 209 -1.73 4.46 -3.73
CA LEU A 209 -0.37 4.34 -3.22
C LEU A 209 0.38 3.25 -3.99
N LEU A 210 1.37 3.65 -4.76
CA LEU A 210 2.28 2.74 -5.44
C LEU A 210 3.36 2.28 -4.48
N ARG A 211 3.52 0.96 -4.38
CA ARG A 211 4.60 0.33 -3.62
C ARG A 211 5.54 -0.37 -4.58
N GLU A 212 6.75 0.16 -4.68
CA GLU A 212 7.79 -0.52 -5.42
C GLU A 212 8.10 -1.87 -4.79
N VAL A 213 8.05 -2.91 -5.61
CA VAL A 213 8.56 -4.23 -5.32
C VAL A 213 9.86 -4.37 -6.08
N SER A 214 10.93 -3.94 -5.42
CA SER A 214 12.27 -4.10 -5.93
C SER A 214 12.61 -5.59 -5.93
N SER A 215 12.84 -6.14 -7.11
CA SER A 215 13.45 -7.45 -7.28
C SER A 215 14.91 -7.27 -7.70
N HIS A 216 15.65 -8.36 -7.81
CA HIS A 216 17.04 -8.32 -8.26
C HIS A 216 17.20 -7.83 -9.72
N VAL A 217 16.12 -7.83 -10.50
CA VAL A 217 16.03 -7.38 -11.90
C VAL A 217 15.49 -5.94 -11.99
N SER A 218 15.30 -5.26 -10.86
CA SER A 218 14.83 -3.88 -10.84
C SER A 218 15.93 -2.93 -11.29
N VAL A 219 15.65 -2.15 -12.33
CA VAL A 219 16.55 -1.10 -12.82
C VAL A 219 16.10 0.22 -12.21
N PRO A 220 16.99 0.99 -11.55
CA PRO A 220 16.65 2.32 -11.06
C PRO A 220 16.15 3.18 -12.21
N CYS A 221 14.89 3.58 -12.16
CA CYS A 221 14.28 4.43 -13.20
C CYS A 221 14.49 5.93 -12.96
N ASN A 222 15.18 6.29 -11.88
CA ASN A 222 15.28 7.67 -11.41
C ASN A 222 16.23 8.47 -12.31
N ASP A 223 15.64 9.33 -13.14
CA ASP A 223 16.36 10.37 -13.86
C ASP A 223 16.41 11.64 -12.99
N PRO A 224 17.60 12.12 -12.58
CA PRO A 224 17.76 13.36 -11.84
C PRO A 224 17.16 14.60 -12.52
N ALA A 225 17.01 14.61 -13.84
CA ALA A 225 16.42 15.70 -14.60
C ALA A 225 14.88 15.63 -14.64
N ASN A 226 14.28 14.45 -14.44
CA ASN A 226 12.85 14.25 -14.54
C ASN A 226 12.25 13.80 -13.20
N TRP A 227 11.67 14.74 -12.45
CA TRP A 227 11.05 14.49 -11.15
C TRP A 227 9.96 13.39 -11.19
N ARG A 228 9.30 13.19 -12.34
CA ARG A 228 8.24 12.17 -12.50
C ARG A 228 8.75 10.75 -12.37
N THR A 229 10.06 10.54 -12.54
CA THR A 229 10.68 9.22 -12.36
C THR A 229 10.79 8.80 -10.90
N TYR A 230 10.65 9.73 -9.94
CA TYR A 230 10.67 9.47 -8.51
C TYR A 230 9.29 9.11 -7.94
N TRP A 231 8.49 8.38 -8.71
CA TRP A 231 7.13 7.97 -8.35
C TRP A 231 7.07 7.11 -7.10
N ASN A 232 8.12 6.32 -6.83
CA ASN A 232 8.20 5.42 -5.67
C ASN A 232 8.35 6.18 -4.33
N ARG A 233 8.66 7.49 -4.38
CA ARG A 233 8.84 8.31 -3.18
C ARG A 233 7.50 8.66 -2.57
N THR A 234 7.43 8.51 -1.25
CA THR A 234 6.27 8.88 -0.44
C THR A 234 6.72 9.67 0.78
N TYR A 235 5.88 10.61 1.19
CA TYR A 235 6.13 11.55 2.28
C TYR A 235 4.92 11.61 3.18
N ILE A 236 5.15 11.52 4.48
CA ILE A 236 4.09 11.64 5.49
C ILE A 236 3.69 13.11 5.65
N ASN A 237 4.67 14.01 5.62
CA ASN A 237 4.46 15.42 5.86
C ASN A 237 4.28 16.20 4.53
N PRO A 238 3.21 16.99 4.36
CA PRO A 238 3.04 17.90 3.21
C PRO A 238 4.19 18.90 3.02
N GLN A 239 4.86 19.36 4.09
CA GLN A 239 6.04 20.23 3.98
C GLN A 239 7.20 19.53 3.28
N ASP A 240 7.45 18.27 3.60
CA ASP A 240 8.49 17.48 2.92
C ASP A 240 8.07 17.18 1.48
N ASN A 241 6.79 16.91 1.24
CA ASN A 241 6.27 16.72 -0.11
C ASN A 241 6.51 17.96 -1.00
N ALA A 242 6.28 19.16 -0.46
CA ALA A 242 6.51 20.43 -1.16
C ALA A 242 8.00 20.66 -1.51
N ARG A 243 8.91 20.36 -0.57
CA ARG A 243 10.34 20.67 -0.69
C ARG A 243 11.12 19.77 -1.66
N ARG A 244 10.70 18.51 -1.86
CA ARG A 244 11.58 17.42 -2.35
C ARG A 244 11.56 17.13 -3.87
N ARG A 245 11.32 18.15 -4.71
CA ARG A 245 11.20 17.98 -6.18
C ARG A 245 12.51 17.92 -6.97
N GLY A 246 13.68 17.92 -6.33
CA GLY A 246 14.97 17.95 -7.03
C GLY A 246 16.06 17.06 -6.42
N ARG A 247 16.72 16.29 -7.31
CA ARG A 247 17.99 15.51 -7.24
C ARG A 247 18.41 14.84 -5.92
N GLY A 248 18.63 13.52 -5.96
CA GLY A 248 19.58 12.83 -5.05
C GLY A 248 19.23 12.78 -3.56
N GLU A 249 18.14 13.42 -3.15
CA GLU A 249 17.81 13.55 -1.74
C GLU A 249 17.27 12.25 -1.13
N ARG A 250 17.71 11.97 0.09
CA ARG A 250 17.34 10.77 0.85
C ARG A 250 15.82 10.74 1.06
N PRO A 251 15.17 9.56 0.91
CA PRO A 251 13.75 9.41 1.23
C PRO A 251 13.48 9.88 2.67
N ALA A 252 12.24 10.33 2.94
CA ALA A 252 11.84 10.71 4.29
C ALA A 252 12.28 9.63 5.28
N PRO A 253 12.94 10.00 6.39
CA PRO A 253 13.37 9.02 7.38
C PRO A 253 12.15 8.20 7.81
N ASN A 254 12.21 6.90 7.52
CA ASN A 254 11.15 5.97 7.86
C ASN A 254 10.88 6.11 9.37
N PRO A 255 9.67 6.48 9.84
CA PRO A 255 9.43 6.91 11.23
C PRO A 255 9.51 5.76 12.25
N VAL A 256 10.12 4.63 11.89
CA VAL A 256 10.29 3.50 12.78
C VAL A 256 11.78 3.15 12.85
N LYS A 257 12.56 3.96 13.57
CA LYS A 257 13.70 3.39 14.29
C LYS A 257 13.12 2.42 15.33
N ARG A 258 12.89 1.18 14.92
CA ARG A 258 12.45 0.11 15.83
C ARG A 258 13.51 0.01 16.91
N ALA A 259 13.19 0.37 18.15
CA ALA A 259 14.06 0.09 19.29
C ALA A 259 14.35 -1.42 19.28
N TYR A 260 15.62 -1.77 19.16
CA TYR A 260 16.04 -3.16 19.11
C TYR A 260 15.80 -3.82 20.46
N SER A 261 15.41 -5.09 20.46
CA SER A 261 15.31 -5.86 21.70
C SER A 261 16.72 -6.06 22.27
N ALA A 262 16.92 -5.70 23.53
CA ALA A 262 18.19 -5.91 24.24
C ALA A 262 18.44 -7.39 24.65
N LYS A 263 17.47 -8.30 24.38
CA LYS A 263 17.59 -9.70 24.78
C LYS A 263 18.57 -10.45 23.85
N PRO A 264 19.66 -11.06 24.38
CA PRO A 264 20.69 -11.71 23.57
C PRO A 264 20.15 -12.80 22.63
N GLY A 265 19.20 -13.62 23.09
CA GLY A 265 18.57 -14.66 22.27
C GLY A 265 17.75 -14.10 21.08
N ALA A 266 17.03 -13.01 21.29
CA ALA A 266 16.25 -12.35 20.24
C ALA A 266 17.14 -11.66 19.20
N VAL A 267 18.34 -11.21 19.60
CA VAL A 267 19.38 -10.68 18.71
C VAL A 267 20.00 -11.81 17.88
N ARG A 268 20.39 -12.93 18.51
CA ARG A 268 20.96 -14.10 17.83
C ARG A 268 20.00 -14.71 16.81
N ALA A 269 18.74 -14.94 17.19
CA ALA A 269 17.71 -15.48 16.29
C ALA A 269 17.50 -14.56 15.08
N ARG A 270 17.48 -13.23 15.28
CA ARG A 270 17.42 -12.26 14.17
C ARG A 270 18.68 -12.25 13.32
N ARG A 271 19.86 -12.42 13.90
CA ARG A 271 21.13 -12.49 13.15
C ARG A 271 21.15 -13.73 12.26
N HIS A 272 20.72 -14.89 12.77
CA HIS A 272 20.58 -16.12 11.97
C HIS A 272 19.51 -15.99 10.89
N TYR A 273 18.33 -15.46 11.23
CA TYR A 273 17.28 -15.20 10.25
C TYR A 273 17.76 -14.26 9.14
N ARG A 274 18.39 -13.13 9.51
CA ARG A 274 18.98 -12.18 8.56
C ARG A 274 20.08 -12.83 7.72
N LYS A 275 20.98 -13.61 8.32
CA LYS A 275 22.06 -14.31 7.60
C LYS A 275 21.48 -15.31 6.60
N ARG A 276 20.43 -16.06 6.97
CA ARG A 276 19.74 -16.98 6.07
C ARG A 276 19.04 -16.23 4.94
N CYS A 277 18.31 -15.16 5.25
CA CYS A 277 17.68 -14.31 4.24
C CYS A 277 18.72 -13.65 3.32
N ILE A 278 19.88 -13.24 3.84
CA ILE A 278 20.98 -12.65 3.07
C ILE A 278 21.59 -13.71 2.14
N ALA A 279 21.91 -14.90 2.64
CA ALA A 279 22.48 -15.98 1.82
C ALA A 279 21.50 -16.47 0.74
N GLU A 280 20.20 -16.57 1.07
CA GLU A 280 19.17 -16.90 0.08
C GLU A 280 19.02 -15.77 -0.95
N ARG A 281 19.14 -14.52 -0.51
CA ARG A 281 19.15 -13.33 -1.38
C ARG A 281 20.39 -13.29 -2.26
N GLU A 282 21.57 -13.66 -1.77
CA GLU A 282 22.83 -13.77 -2.53
C GLU A 282 22.75 -14.87 -3.59
N ARG A 283 22.17 -16.02 -3.26
CA ARG A 283 21.94 -17.09 -4.23
C ARG A 283 20.98 -16.65 -5.34
N LYS A 284 19.88 -15.97 -4.99
CA LYS A 284 18.94 -15.37 -5.96
C LYS A 284 19.59 -14.23 -6.77
N LEU A 285 20.53 -13.47 -6.18
CA LEU A 285 21.35 -12.43 -6.83
C LEU A 285 22.26 -13.01 -7.92
N GLN A 286 22.89 -14.15 -7.65
CA GLN A 286 23.74 -14.84 -8.61
C GLN A 286 22.90 -15.27 -9.83
N THR A 287 21.78 -15.96 -9.59
CA THR A 287 20.89 -16.43 -10.66
C THR A 287 20.28 -15.28 -11.49
N ALA A 288 19.95 -14.16 -10.86
CA ALA A 288 19.42 -12.99 -11.56
C ALA A 288 20.49 -12.30 -12.43
N ARG A 289 21.73 -12.14 -11.93
CA ARG A 289 22.85 -11.61 -12.73
C ARG A 289 23.12 -12.44 -13.97
N ASP A 290 23.03 -13.76 -13.84
CA ASP A 290 23.23 -14.66 -14.98
C ASP A 290 22.13 -14.49 -16.05
N ILE A 291 20.91 -14.13 -15.65
CA ILE A 291 19.80 -13.85 -16.58
C ILE A 291 19.97 -12.47 -17.25
N ASP A 292 20.36 -11.45 -16.48
CA ASP A 292 20.59 -10.10 -17.03
C ASP A 292 21.79 -10.08 -18.00
N LEU A 293 22.86 -10.81 -17.69
CA LEU A 293 23.98 -11.01 -18.61
C LEU A 293 23.53 -11.72 -19.90
N LYS A 294 22.64 -12.71 -19.80
CA LYS A 294 22.06 -13.38 -20.97
C LYS A 294 21.19 -12.43 -21.79
N TYR A 295 20.39 -11.57 -21.15
CA TYR A 295 19.60 -10.55 -21.84
C TYR A 295 20.47 -9.57 -22.63
N LEU A 296 21.46 -8.99 -21.94
CA LEU A 296 22.36 -7.99 -22.51
C LEU A 296 23.25 -8.59 -23.61
N ALA A 297 23.56 -9.88 -23.53
CA ALA A 297 24.23 -10.64 -24.57
C ALA A 297 23.32 -10.99 -25.76
N GLY A 298 22.05 -10.57 -25.77
CA GLY A 298 21.09 -10.85 -26.85
C GLY A 298 20.62 -12.30 -26.91
N LEU A 299 20.86 -13.08 -25.85
CA LEU A 299 20.40 -14.47 -25.76
C LEU A 299 18.90 -14.50 -25.44
N SER A 300 18.18 -15.43 -26.06
CA SER A 300 16.76 -15.63 -25.79
C SER A 300 16.55 -16.04 -24.33
N ILE A 301 15.98 -15.13 -23.54
CA ILE A 301 15.56 -15.44 -22.18
C ILE A 301 14.20 -16.11 -22.25
N ASN A 302 14.02 -17.20 -21.52
CA ASN A 302 12.68 -17.69 -21.23
C ASN A 302 11.95 -16.67 -20.32
N LEU A 303 10.98 -15.96 -20.88
CA LEU A 303 10.13 -14.99 -20.19
C LEU A 303 9.38 -15.61 -18.99
N GLU A 304 9.09 -16.93 -19.04
CA GLU A 304 8.43 -17.65 -17.96
C GLU A 304 9.33 -17.73 -16.72
N GLN A 305 10.59 -18.19 -16.87
CA GLN A 305 11.55 -18.28 -15.76
C GLN A 305 11.78 -16.92 -15.08
N ARG A 306 11.78 -15.84 -15.87
CA ARG A 306 11.92 -14.48 -15.35
C ARG A 306 10.68 -14.04 -14.57
N ASN A 307 9.49 -14.29 -15.10
CA ASN A 307 8.23 -13.99 -14.42
C ASN A 307 8.11 -14.78 -13.11
N GLU A 308 8.55 -16.03 -13.07
CA GLU A 308 8.61 -16.84 -11.84
C GLU A 308 9.46 -16.19 -10.74
N ILE A 309 10.63 -15.64 -11.08
CA ILE A 309 11.50 -14.96 -10.11
C ILE A 309 10.82 -13.70 -9.56
N VAL A 310 10.20 -12.88 -10.42
CA VAL A 310 9.50 -11.68 -9.98
C VAL A 310 8.27 -12.04 -9.15
N MET A 311 7.55 -13.09 -9.52
CA MET A 311 6.41 -13.61 -8.76
C MET A 311 6.83 -14.18 -7.41
N SER A 312 7.98 -14.85 -7.33
CA SER A 312 8.57 -15.26 -6.06
C SER A 312 8.92 -14.05 -5.20
N ALA A 313 9.54 -13.02 -5.77
CA ALA A 313 9.88 -11.79 -5.05
C ALA A 313 8.62 -11.04 -4.58
N LEU A 314 7.56 -10.98 -5.39
CA LEU A 314 6.26 -10.43 -5.02
C LEU A 314 5.62 -11.22 -3.87
N LYS A 315 5.62 -12.55 -3.95
CA LYS A 315 5.12 -13.43 -2.88
C LYS A 315 5.90 -13.22 -1.59
N ASP A 316 7.22 -13.14 -1.65
CA ASP A 316 8.09 -12.93 -0.49
C ASP A 316 7.89 -11.53 0.09
N PHE A 317 7.81 -10.48 -0.74
CA PHE A 317 7.50 -9.12 -0.30
C PHE A 317 6.14 -9.06 0.39
N LEU A 318 5.10 -9.67 -0.19
CA LEU A 318 3.76 -9.71 0.41
C LEU A 318 3.72 -10.49 1.73
N LYS A 319 4.57 -11.52 1.89
CA LYS A 319 4.79 -12.24 3.16
C LYS A 319 5.53 -11.37 4.18
N GLU A 320 6.55 -10.62 3.78
CA GLU A 320 7.32 -9.70 4.64
C GLU A 320 6.52 -8.48 5.11
N GLN A 321 5.54 -8.03 4.31
CA GLN A 321 4.52 -7.09 4.79
C GLN A 321 3.65 -7.68 5.92
N GLY A 322 3.81 -8.97 6.23
CA GLY A 322 3.18 -9.72 7.32
C GLY A 322 1.68 -9.94 7.13
N PRO A 323 1.06 -10.86 7.89
CA PRO A 323 -0.25 -10.58 8.47
C PRO A 323 -0.06 -9.44 9.49
N LEU A 324 -1.05 -8.54 9.63
CA LEU A 324 -1.06 -7.45 10.61
C LEU A 324 -0.55 -7.92 11.98
N SER A 325 0.74 -7.73 12.22
CA SER A 325 1.38 -8.00 13.50
C SER A 325 2.76 -7.35 13.50
N GLY A 326 2.92 -6.35 14.36
CA GLY A 326 4.19 -6.20 15.05
C GLY A 326 4.23 -7.18 16.22
N PRO A 327 5.36 -7.27 16.95
CA PRO A 327 5.40 -7.94 18.26
C PRO A 327 4.19 -7.56 19.14
#